data_AF-A0A559QRY6-F1
#
_entry.id   AF-A0A559QRY6-F1
#
_cell.length_a   1.000
_cell.length_b   1.000
_cell.length_c   1.000
_cell.angle_alpha   90.00
_cell.angle_beta   90.00
_cell.angle_gamma   90.00
#
_symmetry.space_group_name_H-M   'P 1'
#
loop_
_entity.id
_entity.type
_entity.pdbx_description
1 polymer ?
#
loop_
_entity_poly.entity_id
_entity_poly.type
_entity_poly.pdbx_seq_one_letter_code
_entity_poly.pdbx_strand_id
1 'polypeptide(L)'
;MLLSPLGYAAKTNWSEIYQINYNASADYLFFVTQGKWQVVDGNNQTLCSPYYVQVSSAVAGRDKLMSIGLAAKLAGLSVEFHGECSTDPAYFNATYIIVR
;
A
#
# COMPACT_ATOMS: atom_id res chain seq x y z
N MET A 1 -13.50 -2.87 -29.80
CA MET A 1 -12.57 -3.19 -28.68
C MET A 1 -11.96 -1.88 -28.23
N LEU A 2 -12.48 -1.31 -27.14
CA LEU A 2 -11.90 -0.12 -26.54
C LEU A 2 -10.65 -0.56 -25.77
N LEU A 3 -9.49 -0.05 -26.17
CA LEU A 3 -8.25 -0.16 -25.41
C LEU A 3 -8.50 0.51 -24.06
N SER A 4 -8.61 -0.29 -23.00
CA SER A 4 -8.49 0.22 -21.63
C SER A 4 -7.18 1.00 -21.55
N PRO A 5 -7.16 2.25 -21.05
CA PRO A 5 -5.90 2.89 -20.74
C PRO A 5 -5.18 1.95 -19.78
N LEU A 6 -3.91 1.63 -20.06
CA LEU A 6 -3.01 1.00 -19.09
C LEU A 6 -3.04 1.92 -17.86
N GLY A 7 -3.91 1.61 -16.90
CA GLY A 7 -3.99 2.34 -15.65
C GLY A 7 -2.65 2.15 -14.99
N TYR A 8 -1.83 3.21 -14.97
CA TYR A 8 -0.64 3.21 -14.15
C TYR A 8 -1.11 2.92 -12.72
N ALA A 9 -0.71 1.77 -12.17
CA ALA A 9 -1.04 1.42 -10.80
C ALA A 9 -0.59 2.58 -9.91
N ALA A 10 -1.53 3.12 -9.12
CA ALA A 10 -1.22 4.20 -8.22
C ALA A 10 -0.15 3.73 -7.23
N LYS A 11 0.72 4.64 -6.80
CA LYS A 11 1.80 4.31 -5.87
C LYS A 11 1.86 5.29 -4.72
N THR A 12 2.20 4.80 -3.54
CA THR A 12 2.49 5.68 -2.41
C THR A 12 3.79 6.43 -2.62
N ASN A 13 4.08 7.43 -1.80
CA ASN A 13 5.44 7.91 -1.61
C ASN A 13 6.27 6.86 -0.87
N TRP A 14 7.58 6.99 -0.97
CA TRP A 14 8.51 6.24 -0.14
C TRP A 14 8.41 6.72 1.31
N SER A 15 8.19 5.78 2.23
CA SER A 15 8.15 6.07 3.67
C SER A 15 8.49 4.83 4.49
N GLU A 16 8.98 5.03 5.70
CA GLU A 16 9.17 3.95 6.66
C GLU A 16 7.82 3.47 7.21
N ILE A 17 7.74 2.17 7.50
CA ILE A 17 6.57 1.60 8.17
C ILE A 17 6.68 1.86 9.67
N TYR A 18 5.79 2.69 10.19
CA TYR A 18 5.65 2.93 11.62
C TYR A 18 4.99 1.72 12.32
N GLN A 19 3.92 1.18 11.75
CA GLN A 19 3.15 0.09 12.37
C GLN A 19 2.57 -0.87 11.33
N ILE A 20 2.51 -2.15 11.70
CA ILE A 20 1.87 -3.21 10.94
C ILE A 20 0.78 -3.80 11.83
N ASN A 21 -0.46 -3.85 11.32
CA ASN A 21 -1.60 -4.41 12.02
C ASN A 21 -2.21 -5.55 11.20
N TYR A 22 -2.74 -6.56 11.89
CA TYR A 22 -3.54 -7.61 11.27
C TYR A 22 -4.90 -7.67 11.96
N ASN A 23 -5.97 -7.51 11.18
CA ASN A 23 -7.33 -7.69 11.65
C ASN A 23 -7.80 -9.09 11.26
N ALA A 24 -7.86 -10.00 12.23
CA ALA A 24 -8.25 -11.39 12.01
C ALA A 24 -9.74 -11.58 11.68
N SER A 25 -10.63 -10.65 12.08
CA SER A 25 -12.07 -10.81 11.80
C SER A 25 -12.42 -10.43 10.37
N ALA A 26 -11.77 -9.39 9.84
CA ALA A 26 -11.94 -8.95 8.46
C ALA A 26 -10.92 -9.60 7.49
N ASP A 27 -9.88 -10.23 8.04
CA ASP A 27 -8.76 -10.84 7.31
C ASP A 27 -8.00 -9.82 6.44
N TYR A 28 -7.67 -8.67 7.05
CA TYR A 28 -6.88 -7.58 6.44
C TYR A 28 -5.55 -7.36 7.14
N LEU A 29 -4.54 -7.07 6.34
CA LEU A 29 -3.23 -6.58 6.77
C LEU A 29 -3.16 -5.07 6.52
N PHE A 30 -2.64 -4.30 7.47
CA PHE A 30 -2.50 -2.86 7.37
C PHE A 30 -1.06 -2.40 7.64
N PHE A 31 -0.59 -1.45 6.84
CA PHE A 31 0.68 -0.75 7.01
C PHE A 31 0.43 0.75 7.22
N VAL A 32 1.07 1.30 8.24
CA VAL A 32 0.88 2.67 8.70
C VAL A 32 2.23 3.37 8.71
N THR A 33 2.28 4.63 8.26
CA THR A 33 3.45 5.52 8.38
C THR A 33 3.24 6.51 9.53
N GLN A 34 4.27 7.30 9.91
CA GLN A 34 4.15 8.31 10.97
C GLN A 34 3.13 9.43 10.64
N GLY A 35 2.72 9.56 9.38
CA GLY A 35 1.70 10.48 8.92
C GLY A 35 0.71 9.82 7.96
N LYS A 36 0.30 10.56 6.92
CA LYS A 36 -0.47 9.99 5.80
C LYS A 36 0.49 9.52 4.72
N TRP A 37 0.10 8.46 4.03
CA TRP A 37 0.66 8.15 2.73
C TRP A 37 0.20 9.21 1.72
N GLN A 38 1.05 9.53 0.76
CA GLN A 38 0.70 10.32 -0.42
C GLN A 38 0.67 9.38 -1.61
N VAL A 39 -0.49 9.23 -2.24
CA VAL A 39 -0.64 8.35 -3.40
C VAL A 39 -0.67 9.18 -4.66
N VAL A 40 0.17 8.82 -5.62
CA VAL A 40 0.26 9.50 -6.92
C VAL A 40 0.03 8.55 -8.09
N ASP A 41 -0.39 9.10 -9.22
CA ASP A 41 -0.48 8.39 -10.49
C ASP A 41 0.89 8.33 -11.22
N GLY A 42 0.91 7.78 -12.44
CA GLY A 42 2.09 7.74 -13.30
C GLY A 42 2.63 9.12 -13.73
N ASN A 43 1.84 10.19 -13.57
CA ASN A 43 2.19 11.57 -13.88
C ASN A 43 2.54 12.38 -12.62
N ASN A 44 2.73 11.73 -11.46
CA ASN A 44 2.94 12.35 -10.15
C ASN A 44 1.80 13.27 -9.67
N GLN A 45 0.58 13.11 -10.17
CA GLN A 45 -0.59 13.80 -9.64
C GLN A 45 -1.09 13.08 -8.39
N THR A 46 -1.39 13.84 -7.33
CA THR A 46 -1.93 13.26 -6.09
C THR A 46 -3.35 12.74 -6.33
N LEU A 47 -3.55 11.45 -6.04
CA LEU A 47 -4.84 10.77 -6.16
C LEU A 47 -5.58 10.71 -4.83
N CYS A 48 -4.90 10.30 -3.75
CA CYS A 48 -5.45 10.23 -2.41
C CYS A 48 -4.35 10.34 -1.34
N SER A 49 -4.75 10.58 -0.09
CA SER A 49 -3.83 10.67 1.06
C SER A 49 -4.30 9.81 2.24
N PRO A 50 -4.17 8.47 2.13
CA PRO A 50 -4.71 7.54 3.11
C PRO A 50 -3.83 7.42 4.35
N TYR A 51 -4.46 7.02 5.46
CA TYR A 51 -3.75 6.68 6.70
C TYR A 51 -3.25 5.23 6.68
N TYR A 52 -4.03 4.35 6.05
CA TYR A 52 -3.78 2.91 6.04
C TYR A 52 -3.54 2.43 4.61
N VAL A 53 -2.41 1.76 4.40
CA VAL A 53 -2.30 0.84 3.27
C VAL A 53 -2.85 -0.50 3.73
N GLN A 54 -3.85 -1.02 3.03
CA GLN A 54 -4.50 -2.28 3.35
C GLN A 54 -4.25 -3.34 2.27
N VAL A 55 -4.12 -4.59 2.68
CA VAL A 55 -3.99 -5.75 1.81
C VAL A 55 -5.05 -6.76 2.25
N SER A 56 -6.00 -7.04 1.35
CA SER A 56 -7.07 -8.02 1.60
C SER A 56 -6.58 -9.45 1.42
N SER A 57 -7.38 -10.41 1.87
CA SER A 57 -7.15 -11.84 1.68
C SER A 57 -7.14 -12.30 0.21
N ALA A 58 -7.68 -11.51 -0.71
CA ALA A 58 -7.70 -11.82 -2.14
C ALA A 58 -6.34 -11.61 -2.82
N VAL A 59 -5.41 -10.88 -2.19
CA VAL A 59 -4.08 -10.64 -2.75
C VAL A 59 -3.20 -11.88 -2.57
N ALA A 60 -2.86 -12.52 -3.70
CA ALA A 60 -1.94 -13.65 -3.70
C ALA A 60 -0.57 -13.26 -3.11
N GLY A 61 -0.09 -14.04 -2.14
CA GLY A 61 1.18 -13.76 -1.47
C GLY A 61 1.11 -12.68 -0.39
N ARG A 62 -0.08 -12.36 0.17
CA ARG A 62 -0.24 -11.44 1.31
C ARG A 62 0.71 -11.73 2.48
N ASP A 63 0.93 -13.00 2.79
CA ASP A 63 1.88 -13.48 3.79
C ASP A 63 3.33 -13.05 3.49
N LYS A 64 3.71 -13.06 2.21
CA LYS A 64 5.00 -12.52 1.74
C LYS A 64 5.04 -11.01 1.88
N LEU A 65 3.98 -10.29 1.51
CA LEU A 65 3.91 -8.83 1.75
C LEU A 65 4.06 -8.49 3.24
N MET A 66 3.40 -9.24 4.12
CA MET A 66 3.56 -9.10 5.57
C MET A 66 5.02 -9.33 6.00
N SER A 67 5.64 -10.41 5.52
CA SER A 67 7.02 -10.75 5.87
C SER A 67 8.02 -9.69 5.38
N ILE A 68 7.87 -9.21 4.15
CA ILE A 68 8.70 -8.15 3.56
C ILE A 68 8.52 -6.84 4.33
N GLY A 69 7.28 -6.43 4.59
CA GLY A 69 7.00 -5.21 5.33
C GLY A 69 7.53 -5.26 6.77
N LEU A 70 7.42 -6.41 7.45
CA LEU A 70 8.00 -6.59 8.78
C LEU A 70 9.53 -6.49 8.74
N ALA A 71 10.18 -7.14 7.78
CA ALA A 71 11.63 -7.06 7.61
C ALA A 71 12.10 -5.62 7.31
N ALA A 72 11.41 -4.91 6.40
CA ALA A 72 11.70 -3.52 6.08
C ALA A 72 11.57 -2.61 7.31
N LYS A 73 10.49 -2.77 8.09
CA LYS A 73 10.30 -2.04 9.36
C LYS A 73 11.45 -2.28 10.33
N LEU A 74 11.81 -3.54 10.58
CA LEU A 74 12.86 -3.88 11.55
C LEU A 74 14.24 -3.40 11.09
N ALA A 75 14.47 -3.31 9.78
CA ALA A 75 15.69 -2.81 9.18
C ALA A 75 15.73 -1.26 9.05
N GLY A 76 14.63 -0.55 9.34
CA GLY A 76 14.54 0.89 9.13
C GLY A 76 14.60 1.31 7.66
N LEU A 77 14.11 0.44 6.76
CA LEU A 77 14.09 0.69 5.31
C LEU A 77 12.78 1.35 4.90
N SER A 78 12.84 2.14 3.81
CA SER A 78 11.67 2.78 3.24
C SER A 78 10.94 1.83 2.29
N VAL A 79 9.63 1.96 2.22
CA VAL A 79 8.79 1.17 1.31
C VAL A 79 7.91 2.05 0.44
N GLU A 80 7.54 1.52 -0.72
CA GLU A 80 6.53 2.05 -1.62
C GLU A 80 5.52 0.95 -1.92
N PHE A 81 4.22 1.27 -1.85
CA PHE A 81 3.15 0.35 -2.18
C PHE A 81 2.49 0.73 -3.49
N HIS A 82 2.16 -0.27 -4.32
CA HIS A 82 1.40 -0.06 -5.55
C HIS A 82 0.03 -0.72 -5.45
N GLY A 83 -0.96 -0.10 -6.09
CA GLY A 83 -2.35 -0.50 -5.98
C GLY A 83 -3.31 0.60 -6.40
N GLU A 84 -4.39 0.77 -5.64
CA GLU A 84 -5.47 1.72 -5.95
C GLU A 84 -6.04 2.39 -4.70
N CYS A 85 -6.53 3.62 -4.85
CA CYS A 85 -7.25 4.31 -3.78
C CYS A 85 -8.58 3.59 -3.51
N SER A 86 -8.89 3.36 -2.24
CA SER A 86 -10.20 2.81 -1.84
C SER A 86 -11.30 3.86 -2.01
N THR A 87 -12.55 3.40 -2.00
CA THR A 87 -13.73 4.29 -1.91
C THR A 87 -13.74 5.06 -0.58
N ASP A 88 -13.16 4.49 0.48
CA ASP A 88 -12.88 5.19 1.72
C ASP A 88 -11.49 5.87 1.62
N PRO A 89 -11.42 7.22 1.70
CA PRO A 89 -10.18 7.97 1.52
C PRO A 89 -9.13 7.71 2.61
N ALA A 90 -9.49 7.04 3.71
CA ALA A 90 -8.53 6.64 4.74
C ALA A 90 -7.69 5.42 4.31
N TYR A 91 -8.07 4.71 3.24
CA TYR A 91 -7.45 3.44 2.86
C TYR A 91 -6.91 3.43 1.42
N PHE A 92 -5.79 2.72 1.23
CA PHE A 92 -5.21 2.37 -0.06
C PHE A 92 -5.14 0.85 -0.20
N ASN A 93 -5.69 0.29 -1.27
CA ASN A 93 -5.66 -1.15 -1.53
C ASN A 93 -4.34 -1.50 -2.24
N ALA A 94 -3.37 -2.06 -1.51
CA ALA A 94 -2.09 -2.44 -2.09
C ALA A 94 -2.09 -3.89 -2.58
N THR A 95 -1.42 -4.11 -3.71
CA THR A 95 -1.14 -5.43 -4.29
C THR A 95 0.35 -5.70 -4.43
N TYR A 96 1.20 -4.68 -4.25
CA TYR A 96 2.64 -4.78 -4.35
C TYR A 96 3.35 -3.93 -3.31
N ILE A 97 4.55 -4.35 -2.92
CA ILE A 97 5.45 -3.63 -2.01
C ILE A 97 6.87 -3.62 -2.60
N ILE A 98 7.53 -2.48 -2.56
CA ILE A 98 8.93 -2.28 -2.97
C ILE A 98 9.68 -1.75 -1.75
N VAL A 99 10.92 -2.21 -1.53
CA VAL A 99 11.77 -1.82 -0.39
C VAL A 99 13.04 -1.16 -0.92
N ARG A 100 13.53 -0.11 -0.25
CA ARG A 100 14.80 0.57 -0.52
C ARG A 100 15.51 1.02 0.75
#